data_AF-A0A353X5D7-F1
#
_entry.id   AF-A0A353X5D7-F1
#
_cell.length_a   1.000
_cell.length_b   1.000
_cell.length_c   1.000
_cell.angle_alpha   90.00
_cell.angle_beta   90.00
_cell.angle_gamma   90.00
#
_symmetry.space_group_name_H-M   'P 1'
#
loop_
_entity.id
_entity.type
_entity.pdbx_description
1 polymer ?
#
loop_
_entity_poly.entity_id
_entity_poly.type
_entity_poly.pdbx_seq_one_letter_code
_entity_poly.pdbx_strand_id
1 'polypeptide(L)'
;ARMVEGGEMLEHATVFGRHYGTPRAPVEAALAAGRDVAFDIDWQGTQQLADRAREDVVSVFILPPTRDALAARLKARAATTGESAADIGARMAEAGAEMSHAHEYDYVIINTDVSAAIAQAQAILDAERARRHRVVGLANFVRGLKG
;
A
#
# COMPACT_ATOMS: atom_id res chain seq x y z
N ALA A 1 3.81 -7.72 21.83
CA ALA A 1 4.60 -6.98 22.83
C ALA A 1 6.11 -7.14 22.58
N ARG A 2 6.72 -8.33 22.70
CA ARG A 2 8.19 -8.49 22.55
C ARG A 2 8.81 -8.14 21.19
N MET A 3 8.16 -8.44 20.06
CA MET A 3 8.74 -8.18 18.72
C MET A 3 8.68 -6.70 18.30
N VAL A 4 7.76 -5.92 18.89
CA VAL A 4 7.63 -4.47 18.63
C VAL A 4 8.76 -3.71 19.33
N GLU A 5 9.06 -4.08 20.57
CA GLU A 5 10.15 -3.45 21.36
C GLU A 5 11.55 -3.78 20.82
N GLY A 6 11.69 -4.88 20.06
CA GLY A 6 12.96 -5.28 19.44
C GLY A 6 13.28 -4.68 18.08
N GLY A 7 12.38 -3.87 17.48
CA GLY A 7 12.57 -3.35 16.12
C GLY A 7 12.48 -4.41 15.00
N GLU A 8 11.98 -5.59 15.32
CA GLU A 8 11.89 -6.75 14.43
C GLU A 8 10.69 -6.70 13.47
N MET A 9 9.86 -5.65 13.56
CA MET A 9 8.67 -5.46 12.74
C MET A 9 8.83 -4.22 11.86
N LEU A 10 8.61 -4.36 10.56
CA LEU A 10 8.59 -3.22 9.63
C LEU A 10 7.40 -2.31 9.92
N GLU A 11 6.27 -2.89 10.27
CA GLU A 11 5.04 -2.21 10.63
C GLU A 11 4.33 -2.99 11.73
N HIS A 12 3.63 -2.27 12.61
CA HIS A 12 2.56 -2.85 13.41
C HIS A 12 1.35 -1.93 13.36
N ALA A 13 0.17 -2.48 13.13
CA ALA A 13 -1.08 -1.72 13.14
C ALA A 13 -2.12 -2.44 14.00
N THR A 14 -3.03 -1.66 14.56
CA THR A 14 -4.22 -2.21 15.22
C THR A 14 -5.43 -1.86 14.36
N VAL A 15 -5.86 -2.81 13.54
CA VAL A 15 -6.97 -2.63 12.60
C VAL A 15 -8.18 -3.36 13.15
N PHE A 16 -9.29 -2.65 13.42
CA PHE A 16 -10.50 -3.20 14.07
C PHE A 16 -10.25 -3.98 15.39
N GLY A 17 -9.30 -3.51 16.21
CA GLY A 17 -8.94 -4.18 17.47
C GLY A 17 -8.10 -5.46 17.30
N ARG A 18 -7.61 -5.74 16.08
CA ARG A 18 -6.69 -6.83 15.77
C ARG A 18 -5.29 -6.29 15.48
N HIS A 19 -4.28 -6.87 16.11
CA HIS A 19 -2.89 -6.51 15.88
C HIS A 19 -2.36 -7.21 14.65
N TYR A 20 -1.98 -6.44 13.64
CA TYR A 20 -1.23 -6.90 12.48
C TYR A 20 0.19 -6.40 12.60
N GLY A 21 1.12 -7.21 12.08
CA GLY A 21 2.52 -6.86 12.06
C GLY A 21 3.20 -7.58 10.94
N THR A 22 3.95 -6.84 10.14
CA THR A 22 4.78 -7.43 9.09
C THR A 22 6.17 -7.63 9.68
N PRO A 23 6.62 -8.89 9.89
CA PRO A 23 7.98 -9.13 10.37
C PRO A 23 8.98 -8.60 9.35
N ARG A 24 10.04 -7.92 9.81
CA ARG A 24 11.01 -7.25 8.95
C ARG A 24 11.80 -8.24 8.09
N ALA A 25 12.26 -9.33 8.70
CA ALA A 25 13.11 -10.33 8.06
C ALA A 25 12.57 -10.94 6.75
N PRO A 26 11.31 -11.42 6.66
CA PRO A 26 10.78 -11.99 5.42
C PRO A 26 10.65 -10.96 4.29
N VAL A 27 10.37 -9.70 4.62
CA VAL A 27 10.31 -8.62 3.62
C VAL A 27 11.70 -8.29 3.11
N GLU A 28 12.67 -8.08 4.00
CA GLU A 28 14.06 -7.83 3.60
C GLU A 28 14.63 -8.99 2.78
N ALA A 29 14.32 -10.24 3.14
CA ALA A 29 14.73 -11.40 2.36
C ALA A 29 14.07 -11.44 0.96
N ALA A 30 12.82 -11.02 0.83
CA ALA A 30 12.14 -10.91 -0.46
C ALA A 30 12.77 -9.80 -1.33
N LEU A 31 13.00 -8.62 -0.75
CA LEU A 31 13.63 -7.48 -1.40
C LEU A 31 15.08 -7.80 -1.82
N ALA A 32 15.85 -8.46 -0.95
CA ALA A 32 17.22 -8.91 -1.26
C ALA A 32 17.26 -9.96 -2.40
N ALA A 33 16.17 -10.72 -2.58
CA ALA A 33 16.00 -11.64 -3.70
C ALA A 33 15.44 -10.96 -4.97
N GLY A 34 15.30 -9.62 -4.98
CA GLY A 34 14.79 -8.86 -6.12
C GLY A 34 13.28 -9.01 -6.34
N ARG A 35 12.52 -9.38 -5.31
CA ARG A 35 11.06 -9.54 -5.37
C ARG A 35 10.37 -8.37 -4.68
N ASP A 36 9.30 -7.88 -5.29
CA ASP A 36 8.45 -6.86 -4.68
C ASP A 36 7.49 -7.48 -3.66
N VAL A 37 7.13 -6.68 -2.66
CA VAL A 37 6.16 -7.03 -1.62
C VAL A 37 5.02 -6.02 -1.68
N ALA A 38 3.79 -6.52 -1.86
CA ALA A 38 2.58 -5.70 -1.85
C ALA A 38 1.96 -5.71 -0.45
N PHE A 39 1.59 -4.53 0.03
CA PHE A 39 0.89 -4.32 1.29
C PHE A 39 -0.51 -3.80 1.03
N ASP A 40 -1.50 -4.36 1.74
CA ASP A 40 -2.88 -3.87 1.79
C ASP A 40 -3.13 -3.38 3.23
N ILE A 41 -2.84 -2.10 3.46
CA ILE A 41 -2.84 -1.45 4.79
C ILE A 41 -3.46 -0.05 4.70
N ASP A 42 -3.92 0.47 5.84
CA ASP A 42 -4.51 1.81 5.92
C ASP A 42 -3.46 2.94 5.85
N TRP A 43 -3.92 4.19 5.95
CA TRP A 43 -3.05 5.37 5.90
C TRP A 43 -2.07 5.44 7.07
N GLN A 44 -2.43 4.93 8.25
CA GLN A 44 -1.57 4.93 9.43
C GLN A 44 -0.44 3.92 9.28
N GLY A 45 -0.75 2.72 8.76
CA GLY A 45 0.25 1.71 8.42
C GLY A 45 1.20 2.21 7.34
N THR A 46 0.66 2.88 6.32
CA THR A 46 1.47 3.45 5.23
C THR A 46 2.44 4.52 5.74
N GLN A 47 1.99 5.44 6.61
CA GLN A 47 2.87 6.43 7.23
C GLN A 47 4.00 5.79 8.03
N GLN A 48 3.70 4.76 8.84
CA GLN A 48 4.73 4.05 9.61
C GLN A 48 5.78 3.37 8.72
N LEU A 49 5.36 2.77 7.59
CA LEU A 49 6.29 2.20 6.62
C LEU A 49 7.14 3.28 5.96
N ALA A 50 6.52 4.39 5.57
CA ALA A 50 7.23 5.51 4.97
C ALA A 50 8.29 6.09 5.92
N ASP A 51 7.98 6.26 7.21
CA ASP A 51 8.93 6.77 8.20
C ASP A 51 10.14 5.86 8.41
N ARG A 52 9.95 4.54 8.27
CA ARG A 52 10.99 3.53 8.53
C ARG A 52 11.81 3.15 7.30
N ALA A 53 11.23 3.29 6.10
CA ALA A 53 11.82 2.77 4.87
C ALA A 53 11.44 3.62 3.63
N ARG A 54 11.39 4.95 3.74
CA ARG A 54 10.89 5.85 2.67
C ARG A 54 11.50 5.59 1.30
N GLU A 55 12.80 5.31 1.23
CA GLU A 55 13.51 5.09 -0.03
C GLU A 55 13.07 3.80 -0.76
N ASP A 56 12.58 2.80 -0.03
CA ASP A 56 12.18 1.49 -0.56
C ASP A 56 10.65 1.35 -0.72
N VAL A 57 9.87 2.22 -0.09
CA VAL A 57 8.40 2.22 -0.16
C VAL A 57 7.93 2.96 -1.40
N VAL A 58 6.88 2.45 -2.04
CA VAL A 58 6.09 3.14 -3.06
C VAL A 58 4.66 3.11 -2.58
N SER A 59 4.09 4.28 -2.32
CA SER A 59 2.74 4.41 -1.79
C SER A 59 1.75 4.76 -2.90
N VAL A 60 0.67 3.98 -3.01
CA VAL A 60 -0.41 4.20 -3.99
C VAL A 60 -1.75 4.25 -3.29
N PHE A 61 -2.46 5.38 -3.39
CA PHE A 61 -3.80 5.54 -2.85
C PHE A 61 -4.85 5.27 -3.94
N ILE A 62 -5.87 4.47 -3.64
CA ILE A 62 -6.93 4.14 -4.61
C ILE A 62 -8.23 4.85 -4.23
N LEU A 63 -8.66 5.80 -5.06
CA LEU A 63 -9.91 6.54 -4.88
C LEU A 63 -11.06 5.92 -5.69
N PRO A 64 -12.29 5.91 -5.14
CA PRO A 64 -13.48 5.76 -5.97
C PRO A 64 -13.68 7.02 -6.83
N PRO A 65 -14.35 6.93 -7.99
CA PRO A 65 -14.54 8.07 -8.88
C PRO A 65 -15.54 9.07 -8.31
N THR A 66 -16.47 8.61 -7.48
CA THR A 66 -17.46 9.44 -6.79
C THR A 66 -17.81 8.83 -5.44
N ARG A 67 -18.38 9.65 -4.55
CA ARG A 67 -18.95 9.20 -3.28
C ARG A 67 -20.07 8.16 -3.48
N ASP A 68 -20.89 8.32 -4.51
CA ASP A 68 -21.98 7.40 -4.83
C ASP A 68 -21.46 6.05 -5.30
N ALA A 69 -20.37 6.03 -6.08
CA ALA A 69 -19.70 4.79 -6.49
C ALA A 69 -19.15 4.03 -5.27
N LEU A 70 -18.59 4.73 -4.29
CA LEU A 70 -18.17 4.11 -3.02
C LEU A 70 -19.36 3.51 -2.26
N ALA A 71 -20.43 4.29 -2.10
CA ALA A 71 -21.64 3.83 -1.41
C ALA A 71 -22.24 2.59 -2.10
N ALA A 72 -22.26 2.56 -3.44
CA ALA A 72 -22.73 1.41 -4.20
C ALA A 72 -21.85 0.17 -3.95
N ARG A 73 -20.51 0.31 -3.94
CA ARG A 73 -19.58 -0.79 -3.64
C ARG A 73 -19.77 -1.34 -2.21
N LEU A 74 -19.91 -0.45 -1.23
CA LEU A 74 -20.16 -0.86 0.16
C LEU A 74 -21.50 -1.57 0.33
N LYS A 75 -22.56 -1.09 -0.33
CA LYS A 75 -23.88 -1.76 -0.33
C LYS A 75 -23.82 -3.14 -1.00
N ALA A 76 -23.12 -3.25 -2.13
CA ALA A 76 -22.94 -4.53 -2.82
C ALA A 76 -22.18 -5.55 -1.96
N ARG A 77 -21.14 -5.10 -1.23
CA ARG A 77 -20.44 -5.91 -0.23
C ARG A 77 -21.36 -6.30 0.93
N ALA A 78 -22.10 -5.35 1.50
CA ALA A 78 -23.02 -5.62 2.60
C ALA A 78 -24.07 -6.69 2.26
N ALA A 79 -24.53 -6.72 1.01
CA ALA A 79 -25.46 -7.75 0.53
C ALA A 79 -24.86 -9.18 0.55
N THR A 80 -23.52 -9.32 0.49
CA THR A 80 -22.84 -10.62 0.56
C THR A 80 -22.32 -10.95 1.95
N THR A 81 -22.09 -9.95 2.80
CA THR A 81 -21.51 -10.11 4.16
C THR A 81 -22.56 -10.04 5.28
N GLY A 82 -23.76 -9.52 4.99
CA GLY A 82 -24.80 -9.28 6.00
C GLY A 82 -24.58 -8.01 6.84
N GLU A 83 -23.73 -7.10 6.39
CA GLU A 83 -23.51 -5.80 7.07
C GLU A 83 -24.77 -4.93 7.07
N SER A 84 -25.01 -4.23 8.18
CA SER A 84 -26.20 -3.40 8.36
C SER A 84 -26.05 -2.02 7.69
N ALA A 85 -27.16 -1.28 7.57
CA ALA A 85 -27.12 0.10 7.10
C ALA A 85 -26.27 1.02 8.01
N ALA A 86 -26.21 0.73 9.31
CA ALA A 86 -25.35 1.46 10.25
C ALA A 86 -23.87 1.22 9.97
N ASP A 87 -23.48 -0.03 9.65
CA ASP A 87 -22.10 -0.39 9.30
C ASP A 87 -21.65 0.32 8.01
N ILE A 88 -22.53 0.36 7.00
CA ILE A 88 -22.27 1.11 5.77
C ILE A 88 -22.08 2.60 6.05
N GLY A 89 -22.91 3.18 6.92
CA GLY A 89 -22.80 4.58 7.33
C GLY A 89 -21.47 4.89 8.02
N ALA A 90 -21.04 4.02 8.95
CA ALA A 90 -19.75 4.14 9.63
C ALA A 90 -18.58 4.07 8.63
N ARG A 91 -18.58 3.08 7.74
CA ARG A 91 -17.55 2.93 6.68
C ARG A 91 -17.51 4.11 5.72
N MET A 92 -18.66 4.69 5.37
CA MET A 92 -18.72 5.90 4.54
C MET A 92 -18.11 7.11 5.23
N ALA A 93 -18.29 7.25 6.54
CA ALA A 93 -17.69 8.34 7.32
C ALA A 93 -16.17 8.15 7.46
N GLU A 94 -15.73 6.94 7.77
CA GLU A 94 -14.32 6.54 7.85
C GLU A 94 -13.60 6.80 6.53
N ALA A 95 -14.14 6.31 5.42
CA ALA A 95 -13.56 6.54 4.09
C ALA A 95 -13.42 8.04 3.75
N GLY A 96 -14.36 8.87 4.21
CA GLY A 96 -14.26 10.32 4.05
C GLY A 96 -13.07 10.92 4.79
N ALA A 97 -12.77 10.43 6.00
CA ALA A 97 -11.58 10.83 6.76
C ALA A 97 -10.30 10.32 6.09
N GLU A 98 -10.26 9.05 5.66
CA GLU A 98 -9.10 8.44 4.99
C GLU A 98 -8.72 9.17 3.69
N MET A 99 -9.71 9.60 2.90
CA MET A 99 -9.46 10.34 1.66
C MET A 99 -8.70 11.65 1.87
N SER A 100 -8.75 12.25 3.06
CA SER A 100 -7.98 13.46 3.36
C SER A 100 -6.47 13.21 3.36
N HIS A 101 -6.03 11.97 3.59
CA HIS A 101 -4.62 11.56 3.60
C HIS A 101 -4.07 11.20 2.20
N ALA A 102 -4.89 11.24 1.14
CA ALA A 102 -4.45 10.91 -0.22
C ALA A 102 -3.26 11.78 -0.70
N HIS A 103 -3.11 12.99 -0.15
CA HIS A 103 -2.00 13.91 -0.48
C HIS A 103 -0.63 13.47 0.05
N GLU A 104 -0.59 12.46 0.94
CA GLU A 104 0.64 11.96 1.57
C GLU A 104 1.29 10.83 0.75
N TYR A 105 0.60 10.33 -0.27
CA TYR A 105 0.99 9.20 -1.10
C TYR A 105 1.75 9.67 -2.35
N ASP A 106 2.63 8.82 -2.85
CA ASP A 106 3.43 9.10 -4.06
C ASP A 106 2.55 9.09 -5.32
N TYR A 107 1.52 8.23 -5.34
CA TYR A 107 0.60 8.08 -6.46
C TYR A 107 -0.85 7.97 -6.01
N VAL A 108 -1.77 8.43 -6.86
CA VAL A 108 -3.21 8.29 -6.69
C VAL A 108 -3.82 7.65 -7.95
N ILE A 109 -4.62 6.60 -7.77
CA ILE A 109 -5.38 5.93 -8.82
C ILE A 109 -6.87 6.17 -8.59
N ILE A 110 -7.56 6.78 -9.55
CA ILE A 110 -9.01 6.90 -9.52
C ILE A 110 -9.60 5.67 -10.21
N ASN A 111 -10.19 4.77 -9.42
CA ASN A 111 -10.72 3.50 -9.88
C ASN A 111 -12.12 3.66 -10.49
N THR A 112 -12.19 4.24 -11.70
CA THR A 112 -13.40 4.27 -12.54
C THR A 112 -13.71 2.91 -13.17
N ASP A 113 -12.65 2.21 -13.58
CA ASP A 113 -12.67 0.90 -14.22
C ASP A 113 -11.53 0.06 -13.65
N VAL A 114 -11.81 -1.21 -13.35
CA VAL A 114 -10.85 -2.09 -12.67
C VAL A 114 -9.66 -2.40 -13.57
N SER A 115 -9.89 -2.62 -14.87
CA SER A 115 -8.82 -2.93 -15.82
C SER A 115 -7.89 -1.73 -16.00
N ALA A 116 -8.44 -0.52 -16.10
CA ALA A 116 -7.65 0.71 -16.17
C ALA A 116 -6.86 0.97 -14.89
N ALA A 117 -7.46 0.75 -13.71
CA ALA A 117 -6.78 0.91 -12.42
C ALA A 117 -5.61 -0.08 -12.28
N ILE A 118 -5.79 -1.34 -12.71
CA ILE A 118 -4.71 -2.35 -12.73
C ILE A 118 -3.59 -1.93 -13.68
N ALA A 119 -3.92 -1.45 -14.88
CA ALA A 119 -2.92 -0.99 -15.85
C ALA A 119 -2.11 0.19 -15.30
N GLN A 120 -2.74 1.12 -14.58
CA GLN A 120 -2.05 2.23 -13.92
C GLN A 120 -1.14 1.74 -12.79
N ALA A 121 -1.60 0.82 -11.94
CA ALA A 121 -0.79 0.23 -10.89
C ALA A 121 0.45 -0.50 -11.45
N GLN A 122 0.28 -1.24 -12.55
CA GLN A 122 1.38 -1.91 -13.25
C GLN A 122 2.38 -0.90 -13.82
N ALA A 123 1.92 0.18 -14.44
CA ALA A 123 2.78 1.24 -14.96
C ALA A 123 3.60 1.92 -13.85
N ILE A 124 3.00 2.17 -12.68
CA ILE A 124 3.70 2.70 -11.51
C ILE A 124 4.78 1.71 -11.06
N LEU A 125 4.44 0.44 -10.91
CA LEU A 125 5.38 -0.60 -10.50
C LEU A 125 6.59 -0.69 -11.43
N ASP A 126 6.36 -0.68 -12.75
CA ASP A 126 7.44 -0.77 -13.73
C ASP A 126 8.32 0.49 -13.75
N ALA A 127 7.72 1.67 -13.57
CA ALA A 127 8.46 2.92 -13.45
C ALA A 127 9.35 2.95 -12.19
N GLU A 128 8.83 2.47 -11.06
CA GLU A 128 9.57 2.42 -9.80
C GLU A 128 10.73 1.41 -9.84
N ARG A 129 10.52 0.24 -10.46
CA ARG A 129 11.61 -0.73 -10.72
C ARG A 129 12.72 -0.16 -11.60
N ALA A 130 12.41 0.76 -12.50
CA ALA A 130 13.38 1.38 -13.39
C ALA A 130 14.18 2.52 -12.73
N ARG A 131 13.84 2.95 -11.50
CA ARG A 131 14.61 3.99 -10.80
C ARG A 131 16.05 3.53 -10.59
N ARG A 132 17.01 4.39 -10.97
CA ARG A 132 18.45 4.10 -10.94
C ARG A 132 18.94 3.47 -9.62
N HIS A 133 18.45 3.94 -8.47
CA HIS A 133 18.89 3.45 -7.16
C HIS A 133 18.30 2.06 -6.80
N ARG A 134 17.24 1.62 -7.48
CA ARG A 134 16.58 0.31 -7.28
C ARG A 134 17.08 -0.78 -8.22
N VAL A 135 17.87 -0.42 -9.24
CA VAL A 135 18.49 -1.39 -10.15
C VAL A 135 19.64 -2.11 -9.45
N VAL A 136 19.37 -3.33 -8.97
CA VAL A 136 20.34 -4.17 -8.27
C VAL A 136 21.56 -4.45 -9.15
N GLY A 137 22.77 -4.24 -8.61
CA GLY A 137 24.02 -4.54 -9.29
C GLY A 137 24.43 -3.55 -10.40
N LEU A 138 23.70 -2.43 -10.57
CA LEU A 138 23.97 -1.45 -11.64
C LEU A 138 25.43 -0.97 -11.66
N ALA A 139 26.02 -0.68 -10.50
CA ALA A 139 27.41 -0.21 -10.43
C ALA A 139 28.42 -1.24 -10.97
N ASN A 140 28.21 -2.52 -10.67
CA ASN A 140 29.06 -3.61 -11.15
C ASN A 140 28.84 -3.83 -12.65
N PHE A 141 27.59 -3.78 -13.11
CA PHE A 141 27.24 -3.85 -14.53
C PHE A 141 27.93 -2.73 -15.33
N VAL A 142 27.84 -1.48 -14.87
CA VAL A 142 28.49 -0.33 -15.52
C VAL A 142 30.02 -0.46 -15.50
N ARG A 143 30.61 -0.99 -14.43
CA ARG A 143 32.06 -1.24 -14.37
C ARG A 143 32.49 -2.26 -15.42
N GLY A 144 31.76 -3.37 -15.55
CA GLY A 144 32.03 -4.39 -16.57
C GLY A 144 31.93 -3.86 -18.01
N LEU A 145 31.10 -2.85 -18.26
CA LEU A 145 31.04 -2.18 -19.56
C LEU A 145 32.25 -1.27 -19.86
N LYS A 146 32.96 -0.81 -18.83
CA LYS A 146 34.09 0.14 -18.98
C LYS A 146 35.45 -0.54 -19.10
N GLY A 147 35.55 -1.84 -18.83
CA GLY A 147 36.82 -2.58 -18.72
C GLY A 147 37.30 -2.63 -17.28
#